data_AF-E9RT84-F1
#
_entry.id   AF-E9RT84-F1
#
_cell.length_a   1.000
_cell.length_b   1.000
_cell.length_c   1.000
_cell.angle_alpha   90.00
_cell.angle_beta   90.00
_cell.angle_gamma   90.00
#
_symmetry.space_group_name_H-M   'P 1'
#
loop_
_entity.id
_entity.type
_entity.pdbx_description
1 polymer ?
#
loop_
_entity_poly.entity_id
_entity_poly.type
_entity_poly.pdbx_seq_one_letter_code
_entity_poly.pdbx_strand_id
1 'polypeptide(L)'
;MALLICSECKKVVSDKAGICPHCGCPITIKDDLNRQYTKVNGVEYDVTEIVKIILNAETYKEWTPASDMIRNMMDISPIKLINPIRELGRAPEEINCETLSDFSKRQRAIQASKIHCPNCRSTDVKRISATERAASVIGFGLLSKKINKTYKCNKCKYTW
;
A
#
# COMPACT_ATOMS: atom_id res chain seq x y z
N MET A 1 22.46 -7.43 -9.27
CA MET A 1 22.21 -8.70 -8.53
C MET A 1 20.71 -8.76 -8.43
N ALA A 2 20.08 -9.44 -9.36
CA ALA A 2 18.65 -9.41 -9.53
C ALA A 2 17.96 -10.47 -8.69
N LEU A 3 16.72 -10.17 -8.31
CA LEU A 3 15.83 -11.13 -7.67
C LEU A 3 14.92 -11.80 -8.71
N LEU A 4 14.82 -13.13 -8.64
CA LEU A 4 14.03 -14.02 -9.51
C LEU A 4 12.96 -14.77 -8.71
N ILE A 5 12.05 -15.43 -9.42
CA ILE A 5 11.02 -16.32 -8.85
C ILE A 5 11.40 -17.77 -9.13
N CYS A 6 11.44 -18.65 -8.13
CA CYS A 6 11.53 -20.09 -8.44
C CYS A 6 10.24 -20.55 -9.14
N SER A 7 10.40 -21.23 -10.27
CA SER A 7 9.30 -21.80 -11.08
C SER A 7 8.37 -22.69 -10.25
N GLU A 8 8.93 -23.43 -9.30
CA GLU A 8 8.20 -24.39 -8.46
C GLU A 8 7.51 -23.72 -7.27
N CYS A 9 8.29 -23.12 -6.35
CA CYS A 9 7.73 -22.67 -5.07
C CYS A 9 7.28 -21.21 -5.04
N LYS A 10 7.48 -20.46 -6.14
CA LYS A 10 7.09 -19.05 -6.30
C LYS A 10 7.72 -18.07 -5.29
N LYS A 11 8.74 -18.51 -4.54
CA LYS A 11 9.51 -17.65 -3.63
C LYS A 11 10.62 -16.91 -4.38
N VAL A 12 10.99 -15.76 -3.81
CA VAL A 12 12.04 -14.89 -4.32
C VAL A 12 13.41 -15.49 -4.02
N VAL A 13 14.29 -15.52 -5.03
CA VAL A 13 15.65 -16.06 -4.96
C VAL A 13 16.62 -15.15 -5.71
N SER A 14 17.91 -15.26 -5.43
CA SER A 14 18.93 -14.54 -6.22
C SER A 14 19.14 -15.19 -7.58
N ASP A 15 19.36 -14.36 -8.59
CA ASP A 15 19.87 -14.72 -9.92
C ASP A 15 21.19 -15.51 -9.92
N LYS A 16 22.01 -15.40 -8.87
CA LYS A 16 23.27 -16.14 -8.71
C LYS A 16 23.10 -17.51 -8.07
N ALA A 17 21.93 -17.83 -7.52
CA ALA A 17 21.72 -19.11 -6.86
C ALA A 17 21.57 -20.21 -7.92
N GLY A 18 22.45 -21.22 -7.91
CA GLY A 18 22.30 -22.39 -8.80
C GLY A 18 21.06 -23.24 -8.46
N ILE A 19 20.59 -23.18 -7.21
CA ILE A 19 19.47 -23.95 -6.67
C ILE A 19 18.63 -23.04 -5.77
N CYS A 20 17.30 -23.15 -5.82
CA CYS A 20 16.40 -22.44 -4.93
C CYS A 20 16.60 -22.88 -3.47
N PRO A 21 16.94 -21.97 -2.54
CA PRO A 21 17.15 -22.31 -1.13
C PRO A 21 15.85 -22.71 -0.41
N HIS A 22 14.68 -22.53 -1.03
CA HIS A 22 13.40 -22.83 -0.38
C HIS A 22 12.79 -24.17 -0.76
N CYS A 23 13.09 -24.70 -1.94
CA CYS A 23 12.52 -25.98 -2.40
C CYS A 23 13.51 -26.90 -3.12
N GLY A 24 14.74 -26.46 -3.38
CA GLY A 24 15.74 -27.27 -4.08
C GLY A 24 15.58 -27.32 -5.61
N CYS A 25 14.64 -26.55 -6.19
CA CYS A 25 14.48 -26.45 -7.65
C CYS A 25 15.77 -25.87 -8.28
N PRO A 26 16.34 -26.46 -9.35
CA PRO A 26 17.43 -25.83 -10.10
C PRO A 26 16.95 -24.48 -10.66
N ILE A 27 17.73 -23.42 -10.50
CA ILE A 27 17.41 -22.12 -11.11
C ILE A 27 17.95 -22.15 -12.54
N THR A 28 17.11 -22.59 -13.48
CA THR A 28 17.46 -22.55 -14.90
C THR A 28 17.30 -21.13 -15.45
N ILE A 29 18.41 -20.44 -15.63
CA ILE A 29 18.52 -19.22 -16.44
C ILE A 29 18.48 -19.66 -17.91
N LYS A 30 17.29 -19.83 -18.49
CA LYS A 30 17.17 -20.06 -19.94
C LYS A 30 16.91 -18.73 -20.66
N ASP A 31 17.79 -18.43 -21.62
CA ASP A 31 17.80 -17.35 -22.63
C ASP A 31 18.11 -15.91 -22.17
N ASP A 32 19.39 -15.55 -22.29
CA ASP A 32 20.02 -14.29 -21.86
C ASP A 32 19.78 -13.06 -22.75
N LEU A 33 19.12 -13.17 -23.91
CA LEU A 33 19.03 -12.04 -24.85
C LEU A 33 17.82 -11.11 -24.64
N ASN A 34 16.79 -11.53 -23.90
CA ASN A 34 15.53 -10.77 -23.75
C ASN A 34 15.11 -10.54 -22.28
N ARG A 35 16.05 -10.67 -21.35
CA ARG A 35 15.76 -10.39 -19.95
C ARG A 35 15.51 -8.90 -19.74
N GLN A 36 14.47 -8.60 -18.99
CA GLN A 36 14.06 -7.26 -18.68
C GLN A 36 14.12 -7.06 -17.18
N TYR A 37 14.80 -6.00 -16.77
CA TYR A 37 14.99 -5.66 -15.37
C TYR A 37 14.40 -4.29 -15.08
N THR A 38 13.91 -4.13 -13.87
CA THR A 38 13.45 -2.84 -13.34
C THR A 38 14.00 -2.64 -11.95
N LYS A 39 14.50 -1.45 -11.67
CA LYS A 39 14.90 -1.04 -10.33
C LYS A 39 13.69 -0.48 -9.58
N VAL A 40 13.27 -1.13 -8.51
CA VAL A 40 12.16 -0.65 -7.66
C VAL A 40 12.73 -0.22 -6.31
N ASN A 41 12.60 1.06 -5.98
CA ASN A 41 13.13 1.64 -4.72
C ASN A 41 14.61 1.29 -4.48
N GLY A 42 15.42 1.32 -5.55
CA GLY A 42 16.84 1.00 -5.49
C GLY A 42 17.20 -0.49 -5.62
N VAL A 43 16.22 -1.41 -5.58
CA VAL A 43 16.44 -2.87 -5.68
C VAL A 43 16.12 -3.35 -7.10
N GLU A 44 17.00 -4.16 -7.67
CA GLU A 44 16.88 -4.67 -9.04
C GLU A 44 16.09 -5.98 -9.08
N TYR A 45 15.02 -6.02 -9.89
CA TYR A 45 14.17 -7.18 -10.09
C TYR A 45 14.17 -7.62 -11.55
N ASP A 46 14.18 -8.94 -11.79
CA ASP A 46 13.85 -9.48 -13.10
C ASP A 46 12.34 -9.43 -13.28
N VAL A 47 11.89 -8.67 -14.27
CA VAL A 47 10.48 -8.46 -14.60
C VAL A 47 10.11 -9.08 -15.94
N THR A 48 10.97 -9.95 -16.49
CA THR A 48 10.78 -10.55 -17.82
C THR A 48 9.43 -11.27 -17.95
N GLU A 49 9.09 -12.11 -16.97
CA GLU A 49 7.81 -12.82 -16.96
C GLU A 49 6.63 -11.86 -16.81
N ILE A 50 6.76 -10.83 -15.96
CA ILE A 50 5.73 -9.82 -15.72
C ILE A 50 5.44 -9.04 -17.00
N VAL A 51 6.49 -8.59 -17.71
CA VAL A 51 6.35 -7.87 -18.97
C VAL A 51 5.68 -8.75 -20.04
N LYS A 52 6.10 -10.01 -20.17
CA LYS A 52 5.48 -10.96 -21.10
C LYS A 52 3.97 -11.12 -20.84
N ILE A 53 3.58 -11.29 -19.58
CA ILE A 53 2.16 -11.42 -19.21
C ILE A 53 1.39 -10.14 -19.56
N ILE A 54 1.93 -8.96 -19.23
CA ILE A 54 1.23 -7.68 -19.43
C ILE A 54 1.06 -7.35 -20.92
N LEU A 55 2.10 -7.57 -21.72
CA LEU A 55 2.09 -7.22 -23.15
C LEU A 55 1.28 -8.22 -24.01
N ASN A 56 1.19 -9.49 -23.59
CA ASN A 56 0.43 -10.51 -24.32
C ASN A 56 -1.02 -10.63 -23.86
N ALA A 57 -1.43 -9.94 -22.80
CA ALA A 57 -2.80 -9.98 -22.29
C ALA A 57 -3.74 -9.18 -23.19
N GLU A 58 -4.83 -9.81 -23.61
CA GLU A 58 -5.91 -9.19 -24.37
C GLU A 58 -6.87 -8.45 -23.44
N THR A 59 -7.01 -8.94 -22.20
CA THR A 59 -7.92 -8.37 -21.21
C THR A 59 -7.25 -8.09 -19.87
N TYR A 60 -7.75 -7.09 -19.13
CA TYR A 60 -7.20 -6.72 -17.81
C TYR A 60 -7.24 -7.86 -16.77
N LYS A 61 -8.12 -8.86 -16.96
CA LYS A 61 -8.27 -10.01 -16.05
C LYS A 61 -7.05 -10.94 -16.10
N GLU A 62 -6.36 -10.97 -17.23
CA GLU A 62 -5.17 -11.81 -17.45
C GLU A 62 -3.93 -11.26 -16.76
N TRP A 63 -3.99 -10.03 -16.23
CA TRP A 63 -2.91 -9.47 -15.41
C TRP A 63 -2.91 -9.99 -13.98
N THR A 64 -3.83 -10.89 -13.60
CA THR A 64 -3.89 -11.44 -12.24
C THR A 64 -2.56 -12.07 -11.79
N PRO A 65 -1.89 -12.92 -12.59
CA PRO A 65 -0.62 -13.52 -12.18
C PRO A 65 0.49 -12.46 -12.05
N ALA A 66 0.57 -11.53 -13.00
CA ALA A 66 1.52 -10.42 -12.95
C ALA A 66 1.29 -9.53 -11.72
N SER A 67 0.03 -9.25 -11.39
CA SER A 67 -0.34 -8.45 -10.22
C SER A 67 0.08 -9.13 -8.92
N ASP A 68 -0.09 -10.44 -8.81
CA ASP A 68 0.32 -11.20 -7.63
C ASP A 68 1.84 -11.28 -7.51
N MET A 69 2.54 -11.47 -8.63
CA MET A 69 4.00 -11.38 -8.68
C MET A 69 4.50 -10.02 -8.16
N ILE A 70 3.93 -8.92 -8.66
CA ILE A 70 4.33 -7.57 -8.24
C ILE A 70 4.12 -7.36 -6.74
N ARG A 71 2.96 -7.77 -6.20
CA ARG A 71 2.69 -7.64 -4.76
C ARG A 71 3.65 -8.46 -3.92
N ASN A 72 3.89 -9.71 -4.31
CA ASN A 72 4.65 -10.66 -3.49
C ASN A 72 6.16 -10.43 -3.53
N MET A 73 6.70 -9.98 -4.66
CA MET A 73 8.15 -9.72 -4.80
C MET A 73 8.55 -8.31 -4.42
N MET A 74 7.82 -7.33 -4.94
CA MET A 74 8.26 -5.94 -4.92
C MET A 74 7.59 -5.16 -3.79
N ASP A 75 6.58 -5.73 -3.13
CA ASP A 75 5.77 -5.08 -2.09
C ASP A 75 5.20 -3.72 -2.56
N ILE A 76 4.77 -3.62 -3.82
CA ILE A 76 4.17 -2.38 -4.38
C ILE A 76 2.80 -2.65 -4.99
N SER A 77 2.04 -1.57 -5.20
CA SER A 77 0.79 -1.65 -5.95
C SER A 77 1.05 -2.04 -7.42
N PRO A 78 0.38 -3.06 -7.98
CA PRO A 78 0.62 -3.51 -9.36
C PRO A 78 0.50 -2.42 -10.42
N ILE A 79 -0.42 -1.48 -10.21
CA ILE A 79 -0.66 -0.36 -11.11
C ILE A 79 0.62 0.47 -11.32
N LYS A 80 1.48 0.56 -10.30
CA LYS A 80 2.73 1.34 -10.37
C LYS A 80 3.73 0.78 -11.37
N LEU A 81 3.71 -0.53 -11.62
CA LEU A 81 4.58 -1.18 -12.61
C LEU A 81 3.84 -1.44 -13.93
N ILE A 82 2.56 -1.86 -13.87
CA ILE A 82 1.78 -2.22 -15.06
C ILE A 82 1.58 -1.03 -15.99
N ASN A 83 1.23 0.15 -15.46
CA ASN A 83 0.97 1.33 -16.31
C ASN A 83 2.22 1.73 -17.12
N PRO A 84 3.40 1.92 -16.50
CA PRO A 84 4.63 2.20 -17.26
C PRO A 84 4.97 1.13 -18.30
N ILE A 85 4.79 -0.16 -17.99
CA ILE A 85 5.09 -1.24 -18.94
C ILE A 85 4.21 -1.12 -20.19
N ARG A 86 2.92 -0.79 -20.02
CA ARG A 86 2.00 -0.61 -21.14
C ARG A 86 2.29 0.63 -21.96
N GLU A 87 2.64 1.73 -21.29
CA GLU A 87 2.97 2.99 -21.95
C GLU A 87 4.28 2.89 -22.76
N LEU A 88 5.28 2.18 -22.22
CA LEU A 88 6.59 2.04 -22.85
C LEU A 88 6.69 0.85 -23.80
N GLY A 89 5.81 -0.14 -23.68
CA GLY A 89 5.94 -1.43 -24.37
C GLY A 89 7.14 -2.27 -23.90
N ARG A 90 7.79 -1.88 -22.80
CA ARG A 90 8.97 -2.54 -22.22
C ARG A 90 9.05 -2.28 -20.71
N ALA A 91 9.95 -2.97 -20.02
CA ALA A 91 10.28 -2.69 -18.63
C ALA A 91 10.82 -1.26 -18.46
N PRO A 92 10.30 -0.49 -17.49
CA PRO A 92 10.89 0.78 -17.08
C PRO A 92 12.22 0.54 -16.37
N GLU A 93 13.15 1.49 -16.47
CA GLU A 93 14.49 1.38 -15.88
C GLU A 93 14.43 1.48 -14.34
N GLU A 94 13.70 2.46 -13.82
CA GLU A 94 13.55 2.68 -12.38
C GLU A 94 12.15 3.17 -12.01
N ILE A 95 11.64 2.67 -10.88
CA ILE A 95 10.38 3.09 -10.26
C ILE A 95 10.63 3.35 -8.78
N ASN A 96 10.27 4.54 -8.33
CA ASN A 96 10.25 4.89 -6.92
C ASN A 96 8.80 5.07 -6.46
N CYS A 97 8.34 4.24 -5.53
CA CYS A 97 6.97 4.30 -5.00
C CYS A 97 6.84 3.78 -3.56
N GLU A 98 5.78 4.23 -2.88
CA GLU A 98 5.42 3.75 -1.53
C GLU A 98 5.12 2.24 -1.58
N THR A 99 5.71 1.48 -0.66
CA THR A 99 5.45 0.05 -0.51
C THR A 99 4.07 -0.19 0.12
N LEU A 100 3.49 -1.39 -0.10
CA LEU A 100 2.22 -1.76 0.51
C LEU A 100 2.36 -1.88 2.03
N SER A 101 3.52 -2.34 2.52
CA SER A 101 3.80 -2.37 3.95
C SER A 101 3.86 -0.96 4.56
N ASP A 102 4.50 0.01 3.90
CA ASP A 102 4.56 1.39 4.39
C ASP A 102 3.21 2.10 4.29
N PHE A 103 2.46 1.89 3.20
CA PHE A 103 1.08 2.36 3.09
C PHE A 103 0.23 1.85 4.26
N SER A 104 0.36 0.56 4.60
CA SER A 104 -0.36 -0.05 5.72
C SER A 104 0.04 0.54 7.08
N LYS A 105 1.33 0.80 7.31
CA LYS A 105 1.82 1.48 8.52
C LYS A 105 1.25 2.90 8.63
N ARG A 106 1.25 3.66 7.53
CA ARG A 106 0.68 5.00 7.45
C ARG A 106 -0.81 5.01 7.76
N GLN A 107 -1.59 4.08 7.18
CA GLN A 107 -3.03 3.95 7.48
C GLN A 107 -3.29 3.65 8.96
N ARG A 108 -2.48 2.78 9.58
CA ARG A 108 -2.58 2.49 11.02
C ARG A 108 -2.25 3.71 11.88
N ALA A 109 -1.21 4.47 11.53
CA ALA A 109 -0.86 5.71 12.23
C ALA A 109 -1.98 6.76 12.12
N ILE A 110 -2.57 6.92 10.92
CA ILE A 110 -3.73 7.80 10.71
C ILE A 110 -4.91 7.32 11.55
N GLN A 111 -5.22 6.02 11.55
CA GLN A 111 -6.31 5.45 12.34
C GLN A 111 -6.08 5.62 13.85
N ALA A 112 -4.86 5.46 14.34
CA ALA A 112 -4.49 5.68 15.73
C ALA A 112 -4.57 7.17 16.14
N SER A 113 -4.33 8.08 15.19
CA SER A 113 -4.46 9.52 15.42
C SER A 113 -5.92 10.02 15.44
N LYS A 114 -6.88 9.20 14.99
CA LYS A 114 -8.30 9.59 15.02
C LYS A 114 -8.79 9.68 16.45
N ILE A 115 -9.44 10.80 16.76
CA ILE A 115 -10.03 11.04 18.08
C ILE A 115 -11.24 10.12 18.26
N HIS A 116 -11.25 9.39 19.36
CA HIS A 116 -12.38 8.54 19.77
C HIS A 116 -13.14 9.17 20.94
N CYS A 117 -14.46 8.96 20.97
CA CYS A 117 -15.25 9.34 22.12
C CYS A 117 -14.88 8.50 23.36
N PRO A 118 -14.52 9.09 24.50
CA PRO A 118 -14.13 8.33 25.69
C PRO A 118 -15.29 7.54 26.31
N ASN A 119 -16.54 7.92 26.03
CA ASN A 119 -17.72 7.24 26.58
C ASN A 119 -18.15 6.02 25.74
N CYS A 120 -18.12 6.11 24.40
CA CYS A 120 -18.65 5.05 23.52
C CYS A 120 -17.69 4.56 22.44
N ARG A 121 -16.45 5.07 22.42
CA ARG A 121 -15.38 4.77 21.45
C ARG A 121 -15.68 5.10 19.97
N SER A 122 -16.80 5.78 19.71
CA SER A 122 -17.13 6.23 18.35
C SER A 122 -16.10 7.23 17.81
N THR A 123 -15.72 7.07 16.54
CA THR A 123 -14.92 8.05 15.77
C THR A 123 -15.75 9.21 15.23
N ASP A 124 -17.07 9.15 15.36
CA ASP A 124 -17.98 10.21 14.93
C ASP A 124 -18.01 11.32 15.99
N VAL A 125 -16.96 12.13 15.95
CA VAL A 125 -16.66 13.19 16.90
C VAL A 125 -16.55 14.51 16.14
N LYS A 126 -17.33 15.51 16.55
CA LYS A 126 -17.30 16.86 16.02
C LYS A 126 -16.56 17.77 17.00
N ARG A 127 -15.65 18.61 16.50
CA ARG A 127 -15.07 19.70 17.29
C ARG A 127 -16.13 20.77 17.52
N ILE A 128 -16.35 21.16 18.77
CA ILE A 128 -17.28 22.23 19.12
C ILE A 128 -16.64 23.56 18.71
N SER A 129 -17.27 24.29 17.78
CA SER A 129 -16.74 25.55 17.25
C SER A 129 -16.76 26.66 18.31
N ALA A 130 -15.92 27.70 18.13
CA ALA A 130 -15.88 28.85 19.04
C ALA A 130 -17.25 29.54 19.15
N THR A 131 -18.02 29.57 18.06
CA THR A 131 -19.39 30.12 18.01
C THR A 131 -20.38 29.27 18.80
N GLU A 132 -20.32 27.93 18.71
CA GLU A 132 -21.18 27.03 19.50
C GLU A 132 -20.87 27.12 21.01
N ARG A 133 -19.60 27.39 21.37
CA ARG A 133 -19.19 27.66 22.76
C ARG A 133 -19.72 29.01 23.24
N ALA A 134 -19.55 30.07 22.45
CA ALA A 134 -20.02 31.41 22.79
C ALA A 134 -21.55 31.47 22.96
N ALA A 135 -22.31 30.85 22.04
CA ALA A 135 -23.77 30.76 22.14
C ALA A 135 -24.23 30.03 23.42
N SER A 136 -23.48 29.00 23.84
CA SER A 136 -23.80 28.24 25.06
C SER A 136 -23.53 29.03 26.35
N VAL A 137 -22.60 30.01 26.33
CA VAL A 137 -22.32 30.93 27.45
C VAL A 137 -23.32 32.08 27.47
N ILE A 138 -23.73 32.60 26.31
CA ILE A 138 -24.72 33.68 26.20
C ILE A 138 -26.13 33.19 26.62
N GLY A 139 -26.52 31.97 26.26
CA GLY A 139 -27.88 31.46 26.52
C GLY A 139 -28.14 30.88 27.92
N PHE A 140 -27.11 30.39 28.63
CA PHE A 140 -27.25 29.76 29.97
C PHE A 140 -26.34 30.38 31.03
N GLY A 141 -25.65 31.48 30.71
CA GLY A 141 -24.65 32.10 31.58
C GLY A 141 -23.43 31.20 31.87
N LEU A 142 -22.66 31.57 32.88
CA LEU A 142 -21.48 30.82 33.38
C LEU A 142 -21.83 29.43 33.98
N LEU A 143 -23.10 29.03 33.99
CA LEU A 143 -23.58 27.71 34.44
C LEU A 143 -23.72 26.67 33.32
N SER A 144 -23.32 26.99 32.09
CA SER A 144 -23.42 26.06 30.97
C SER A 144 -22.48 24.85 31.16
N LYS A 145 -23.04 23.63 31.20
CA LYS A 145 -22.34 22.31 31.26
C LYS A 145 -21.35 22.05 30.10
N LYS A 146 -21.04 23.07 29.29
CA LYS A 146 -20.18 23.05 28.10
C LYS A 146 -18.95 23.97 28.22
N ILE A 147 -18.81 24.73 29.30
CA ILE A 147 -17.63 25.55 29.56
C ILE A 147 -16.42 24.62 29.66
N ASN A 148 -15.42 24.87 28.81
CA ASN A 148 -14.19 24.10 28.63
C ASN A 148 -14.25 22.77 27.84
N LYS A 149 -15.34 22.47 27.13
CA LYS A 149 -15.42 21.24 26.30
C LYS A 149 -15.02 21.51 24.84
N THR A 150 -14.18 20.63 24.27
CA THR A 150 -13.60 20.83 22.94
C THR A 150 -14.27 20.03 21.83
N TYR A 151 -14.84 18.87 22.16
CA TYR A 151 -15.38 17.88 21.26
C TYR A 151 -16.76 17.39 21.73
N LYS A 152 -17.57 16.95 20.78
CA LYS A 152 -18.88 16.33 20.97
C LYS A 152 -18.94 15.05 20.16
N CYS A 153 -19.33 13.94 20.78
CA CYS A 153 -19.64 12.73 20.05
C CYS A 153 -21.05 12.84 19.45
N ASN A 154 -21.19 12.57 18.16
CA ASN A 154 -22.49 12.57 17.50
C ASN A 154 -23.31 11.31 17.81
N LYS A 155 -22.66 10.18 18.14
CA LYS A 155 -23.33 8.92 18.49
C LYS A 155 -23.98 8.95 19.88
N CYS A 156 -23.19 9.22 20.94
CA CYS A 156 -23.70 9.18 22.33
C CYS A 156 -23.97 10.58 22.93
N LYS A 157 -23.74 11.65 22.16
CA LYS A 157 -23.90 13.06 22.59
C LYS A 157 -23.00 13.50 23.75
N TYR A 158 -22.08 12.64 24.22
CA TYR A 158 -21.07 13.00 25.22
C TYR A 158 -20.16 14.13 24.72
N THR A 159 -19.76 15.02 25.62
CA THR A 159 -18.94 16.21 25.31
C THR A 159 -17.76 16.27 26.27
N TRP A 160 -16.55 16.53 25.75
CA TRP A 160 -15.29 16.65 26.50
C TRP A 160 -14.37 17.67 25.87
#